data_AF-A0A7X6QLV8-F1
#
_entry.id   AF-A0A7X6QLV8-F1
#
_cell.length_a   1.000
_cell.length_b   1.000
_cell.length_c   1.000
_cell.angle_alpha   90.00
_cell.angle_beta   90.00
_cell.angle_gamma   90.00
#
_symmetry.space_group_name_H-M   'P 1'
#
loop_
_entity.id
_entity.type
_entity.pdbx_description
1 polymer ?
#
loop_
_entity_poly.entity_id
_entity_poly.type
_entity_poly.pdbx_seq_one_letter_code
_entity_poly.pdbx_strand_id
1 'polypeptide(L)'
;KMAFSKISFFGPLILTVGLITFAFSTILGWSYYAEKAIEYLGGKKVIKVYRLVWVAAVYAGSVVNLAMIWNIADCMNALMAIPNLISLLLLSGVLVKETNKYLWSGNLDEKS
;
A
#
# COMPACT_ATOMS: atom_id res chain seq x y z
N LYS A 1 -11.88 15.45 16.17
CA LYS A 1 -11.84 16.94 16.18
C LYS A 1 -11.79 17.55 17.60
N MET A 2 -12.44 16.96 18.63
CA MET A 2 -12.42 17.50 20.02
C MET A 2 -11.14 17.25 20.84
N ALA A 3 -10.31 16.26 20.50
CA ALA A 3 -9.12 15.92 21.30
C ALA A 3 -7.96 16.94 21.13
N PHE A 4 -7.77 17.50 19.93
CA PHE A 4 -6.68 18.44 19.62
C PHE A 4 -7.06 19.91 19.75
N SER A 5 -8.35 20.22 19.93
CA SER A 5 -8.82 21.58 20.19
C SER A 5 -8.52 22.06 21.62
N LYS A 6 -8.13 21.16 22.53
CA LYS A 6 -7.71 21.52 23.90
C LYS A 6 -6.31 22.15 23.97
N ILE A 7 -5.50 22.10 22.90
CA ILE A 7 -4.18 22.75 22.83
C ILE A 7 -4.31 23.93 21.84
N SER A 8 -4.72 25.07 22.40
CA SER A 8 -5.47 26.15 21.73
C SER A 8 -4.78 26.92 20.59
N PHE A 9 -3.54 26.63 20.20
CA PHE A 9 -2.87 27.39 19.12
C PHE A 9 -2.00 26.51 18.20
N PHE A 10 -1.16 25.63 18.77
CA PHE A 10 -0.25 24.79 17.99
C PHE A 10 -0.83 23.43 17.58
N GLY A 11 -1.84 22.90 18.29
CA GLY A 11 -2.41 21.58 18.03
C GLY A 11 -3.00 21.42 16.62
N PRO A 12 -3.89 22.32 16.17
CA PRO A 12 -4.50 22.23 14.84
C PRO A 12 -3.49 22.41 13.68
N LEU A 13 -2.49 23.29 13.87
CA LEU A 13 -1.43 23.53 12.88
C LEU A 13 -0.54 22.30 12.69
N ILE A 14 -0.05 21.72 13.79
CA ILE A 14 0.77 20.49 13.75
C ILE A 14 -0.03 19.33 13.16
N LEU A 15 -1.31 19.19 13.52
CA LEU A 15 -2.17 18.14 12.96
C LEU A 15 -2.34 18.30 11.45
N THR A 16 -2.53 19.52 10.96
CA THR A 16 -2.73 19.79 9.53
C THR A 16 -1.45 19.53 8.75
N VAL A 17 -0.29 20.02 9.23
CA VAL A 17 1.00 19.78 8.58
C VAL A 17 1.36 18.30 8.59
N GLY A 18 1.15 17.62 9.73
CA GLY A 18 1.35 16.18 9.86
C GLY A 18 0.46 15.38 8.93
N LEU A 19 -0.83 15.74 8.83
CA LEU A 19 -1.78 15.07 7.95
C LEU A 19 -1.43 15.27 6.47
N ILE A 20 -1.03 16.46 6.05
CA ILE A 20 -0.60 16.74 4.68
C ILE A 20 0.65 15.92 4.33
N THR A 21 1.65 15.92 5.22
CA THR A 21 2.90 15.19 5.00
C THR A 21 2.66 13.67 4.96
N PHE A 22 1.80 13.16 5.83
CA PHE A 22 1.41 11.76 5.87
C PHE A 22 0.58 11.34 4.64
N ALA A 23 -0.37 12.16 4.22
CA ALA A 23 -1.16 11.90 3.01
C ALA A 23 -0.25 11.90 1.78
N PHE A 24 0.69 12.84 1.69
CA PHE A 24 1.64 12.93 0.59
C PHE A 24 2.58 11.71 0.55
N SER A 25 3.16 11.31 1.68
CA SER A 25 4.02 10.12 1.74
C SER A 25 3.25 8.84 1.39
N THR A 26 1.98 8.74 1.80
CA THR A 26 1.12 7.61 1.45
C THR A 26 0.86 7.56 -0.06
N ILE A 27 0.48 8.68 -0.68
CA ILE A 27 0.24 8.74 -2.14
C ILE A 27 1.51 8.37 -2.91
N LEU A 28 2.69 8.86 -2.49
CA LEU A 28 3.96 8.50 -3.14
C LEU A 28 4.29 7.01 -2.97
N GLY A 29 4.08 6.44 -1.78
CA GLY A 29 4.30 5.02 -1.53
C GLY A 29 3.43 4.15 -2.44
N TRP A 30 2.12 4.43 -2.49
CA TRP A 30 1.19 3.70 -3.36
C TRP A 30 1.52 3.87 -4.85
N SER A 31 1.95 5.07 -5.26
CA SER A 31 2.41 5.31 -6.64
C SER A 31 3.56 4.39 -7.02
N TYR A 32 4.55 4.25 -6.13
CA TYR A 32 5.71 3.39 -6.35
C TYR A 32 5.35 1.90 -6.41
N TYR A 33 4.49 1.42 -5.50
CA TYR A 33 4.02 0.04 -5.53
C TYR A 33 3.33 -0.31 -6.85
N ALA A 34 2.43 0.56 -7.32
CA ALA A 34 1.75 0.34 -8.58
C ALA A 34 2.66 0.57 -9.81
N GLU A 35 3.66 1.46 -9.74
CA GLU A 35 4.71 1.56 -10.79
C GLU A 35 5.46 0.23 -10.93
N LYS A 36 5.82 -0.40 -9.81
CA LYS A 36 6.52 -1.70 -9.82
C LYS A 36 5.64 -2.84 -10.29
N ALA A 37 4.37 -2.89 -9.89
CA ALA A 37 3.42 -3.89 -10.38
C ALA A 37 3.22 -3.80 -11.89
N ILE A 38 3.11 -2.57 -12.43
CA ILE A 38 2.94 -2.33 -13.88
C ILE A 38 4.25 -2.57 -14.63
N GLU A 39 5.40 -2.23 -14.06
CA GLU A 39 6.72 -2.57 -14.62
C GLU A 39 6.86 -4.09 -14.75
N TYR A 40 6.40 -4.86 -13.75
CA TYR A 40 6.39 -6.32 -13.81
C TYR A 40 5.46 -6.87 -14.91
N LEU A 41 4.27 -6.28 -15.09
CA LEU A 41 3.28 -6.71 -16.09
C LEU A 41 3.62 -6.30 -17.53
N GLY A 42 4.19 -5.11 -17.75
CA GLY A 42 4.33 -4.51 -19.08
C GLY A 42 5.72 -3.97 -19.42
N GLY A 43 6.68 -4.09 -18.51
CA GLY A 43 8.06 -3.62 -18.69
C GLY A 43 8.25 -2.10 -18.54
N LYS A 44 9.49 -1.63 -18.74
CA LYS A 44 9.91 -0.24 -18.46
C LYS A 44 9.27 0.83 -19.34
N LYS A 45 8.72 0.47 -20.51
CA LYS A 45 8.12 1.45 -21.45
C LYS A 45 6.80 2.04 -20.91
N VAL A 46 6.07 1.30 -20.06
CA VAL A 46 4.74 1.71 -19.59
C VAL A 46 4.80 2.69 -18.41
N ILE A 47 5.97 2.83 -17.78
CA ILE A 47 6.19 3.69 -16.60
C ILE A 47 5.76 5.14 -16.85
N LYS A 48 6.11 5.70 -18.02
CA LYS A 48 5.76 7.10 -18.35
C LYS A 48 4.25 7.30 -18.49
N VAL A 49 3.56 6.34 -19.11
CA VAL A 49 2.10 6.38 -19.26
C VAL A 49 1.44 6.22 -17.91
N TYR A 50 1.93 5.31 -17.07
CA TYR A 50 1.44 5.10 -15.72
C TYR A 50 1.54 6.37 -14.87
N ARG A 51 2.67 7.08 -14.89
CA ARG A 51 2.80 8.34 -14.13
C ARG A 51 1.76 9.39 -14.55
N LEU A 52 1.46 9.49 -15.85
CA LEU A 52 0.41 10.39 -16.34
C LEU A 52 -0.97 9.99 -15.80
N VAL A 53 -1.29 8.70 -15.87
CA VAL A 53 -2.55 8.14 -15.34
C VAL A 53 -2.65 8.33 -13.83
N TRP A 54 -1.55 8.16 -13.10
CA TRP A 54 -1.49 8.35 -11.65
C TRP A 54 -1.83 9.78 -11.25
N VAL A 55 -1.26 10.79 -11.93
CA VAL A 55 -1.59 12.20 -11.68
C VAL A 55 -3.06 12.49 -11.97
N ALA A 56 -3.60 11.95 -13.07
CA ALA A 56 -5.02 12.08 -13.40
C ALA A 56 -5.92 11.41 -12.34
N ALA A 57 -5.53 10.24 -11.82
CA ALA A 57 -6.25 9.54 -10.78
C ALA A 57 -6.24 10.30 -9.43
N VAL A 58 -5.11 10.90 -9.05
CA VAL A 58 -5.02 11.76 -7.85
C VAL A 58 -5.94 12.97 -8.00
N TYR A 59 -5.96 13.60 -9.18
CA TYR A 59 -6.89 14.70 -9.45
C TYR A 59 -8.35 14.25 -9.37
N ALA A 60 -8.71 13.14 -10.02
CA ALA A 60 -10.05 12.57 -9.94
C ALA A 60 -10.46 12.24 -8.49
N GLY A 61 -9.53 11.70 -7.69
CA GLY A 61 -9.76 11.43 -6.27
C GLY A 61 -10.05 12.67 -5.41
N SER A 62 -9.62 13.85 -5.86
CA SER A 62 -9.96 15.13 -5.20
C SER A 62 -11.33 15.68 -5.58
N VAL A 63 -11.90 15.22 -6.71
CA VAL A 63 -13.21 15.67 -7.24
C VAL A 63 -14.33 14.68 -6.89
N VAL A 64 -14.02 13.39 -6.80
CA VAL A 64 -14.99 12.33 -6.50
C VAL A 64 -15.43 12.36 -5.03
N ASN A 65 -16.67 11.93 -4.76
CA ASN A 65 -17.21 11.88 -3.41
C ASN A 65 -16.41 10.92 -2.52
N LEU A 66 -16.15 11.34 -1.28
CA LEU A 66 -15.39 10.57 -0.31
C LEU A 66 -15.97 9.16 -0.06
N ALA A 67 -17.29 9.00 0.05
CA ALA A 67 -17.89 7.68 0.25
C ALA A 67 -17.64 6.74 -0.94
N MET A 68 -17.66 7.29 -2.16
CA MET A 68 -17.37 6.53 -3.37
C MET A 68 -15.91 6.09 -3.42
N ILE A 69 -14.97 6.98 -3.06
CA ILE A 69 -13.53 6.63 -3.02
C ILE A 69 -13.25 5.51 -2.01
N TRP A 70 -13.89 5.55 -0.83
CA TRP A 70 -13.75 4.50 0.19
C TRP A 70 -14.31 3.17 -0.29
N ASN A 71 -15.51 3.15 -0.88
CA ASN A 71 -16.10 1.93 -1.42
C ASN A 71 -15.23 1.29 -2.52
N ILE A 72 -14.67 2.11 -3.42
CA ILE A 72 -13.77 1.61 -4.47
C ILE A 72 -12.48 1.07 -3.84
N ALA A 73 -11.88 1.79 -2.88
CA ALA A 73 -10.66 1.36 -2.20
C ALA A 73 -10.84 0.03 -1.46
N ASP A 74 -11.94 -0.13 -0.72
CA ASP A 74 -12.26 -1.37 -0.02
C ASP A 74 -12.49 -2.53 -0.99
N CYS A 75 -13.19 -2.28 -2.11
CA CYS A 75 -13.39 -3.29 -3.15
C CYS A 75 -12.07 -3.73 -3.80
N MET A 76 -11.16 -2.80 -4.11
CA MET A 76 -9.85 -3.13 -4.69
C MET A 76 -8.95 -3.86 -3.69
N ASN A 77 -8.97 -3.46 -2.42
CA ASN A 77 -8.23 -4.13 -1.36
C ASN A 77 -8.75 -5.55 -1.12
N ALA A 78 -10.08 -5.75 -1.14
CA ALA A 78 -10.68 -7.08 -1.07
C ALA A 78 -10.26 -7.95 -2.25
N LEU A 79 -10.28 -7.41 -3.47
CA LEU A 79 -9.87 -8.12 -4.68
C LEU A 79 -8.39 -8.53 -4.65
N MET A 80 -7.51 -7.70 -4.05
CA MET A 80 -6.09 -8.04 -3.86
C MET A 80 -5.90 -9.05 -2.71
N ALA A 81 -6.66 -8.91 -1.62
CA ALA A 81 -6.54 -9.75 -0.44
C ALA A 81 -7.01 -11.18 -0.68
N ILE A 82 -8.11 -11.39 -1.43
CA ILE A 82 -8.66 -12.72 -1.73
C ILE A 82 -7.61 -13.68 -2.33
N PRO A 83 -6.97 -13.38 -3.47
CA PRO A 83 -5.99 -14.29 -4.06
C PRO A 83 -4.77 -14.47 -3.15
N ASN A 84 -4.30 -13.40 -2.49
CA ASN A 84 -3.16 -13.49 -1.59
C ASN A 84 -3.44 -14.41 -0.39
N LEU A 85 -4.60 -14.25 0.26
CA LEU A 85 -5.02 -15.09 1.38
C LEU A 85 -5.22 -16.55 0.96
N ILE A 86 -5.81 -16.81 -0.21
CA ILE A 86 -5.94 -18.18 -0.73
C ILE A 86 -4.56 -18.80 -0.97
N SER A 87 -3.66 -18.08 -1.64
CA SER A 87 -2.29 -18.53 -1.86
C SER A 87 -1.55 -18.79 -0.55
N LEU A 88 -1.71 -17.92 0.45
CA LEU A 88 -1.09 -18.07 1.77
C LEU A 88 -1.63 -19.29 2.52
N LEU A 89 -2.94 -19.54 2.47
CA LEU A 89 -3.54 -20.72 3.09
C LEU A 89 -3.02 -22.01 2.44
N LEU A 90 -2.92 -22.05 1.12
CA LEU A 90 -2.36 -23.19 0.38
C LEU A 90 -0.86 -23.37 0.65
N LEU A 91 -0.09 -22.27 0.71
CA LEU A 91 1.34 -22.31 1.02
C LEU A 91 1.65 -22.48 2.50
N SER A 92 0.69 -22.34 3.41
CA SER A 92 0.93 -22.39 4.86
C SER A 92 1.65 -23.68 5.30
N GLY A 93 1.32 -24.82 4.68
CA GLY A 93 2.03 -26.08 4.91
C GLY A 93 3.48 -26.10 4.40
N VAL A 94 3.75 -25.44 3.27
CA VAL A 94 5.11 -25.28 2.72
C VAL A 94 5.92 -24.29 3.56
N LEU A 95 5.31 -23.19 3.98
CA LEU A 95 5.90 -22.16 4.85
C LEU A 95 6.32 -22.75 6.20
N VAL A 96 5.48 -23.57 6.84
CA VAL A 96 5.85 -24.24 8.10
C VAL A 96 7.00 -25.22 7.89
N LYS A 97 7.03 -25.93 6.75
CA LYS A 97 8.11 -26.86 6.40
C LYS A 97 9.45 -26.14 6.18
N GLU A 98 9.44 -25.03 5.43
CA GLU A 98 10.63 -24.20 5.23
C GLU A 98 11.05 -23.45 6.50
N THR A 99 10.10 -22.96 7.29
CA THR A 99 10.38 -22.29 8.57
C THR A 99 11.07 -23.25 9.55
N ASN A 100 10.62 -24.51 9.65
CA ASN A 100 11.31 -25.53 10.45
C ASN A 100 12.71 -25.85 9.93
N LYS A 101 12.89 -25.89 8.60
CA LYS A 101 14.18 -26.17 7.97
C LYS A 101 15.21 -25.04 8.16
N TYR A 102 14.77 -23.79 8.21
CA TYR A 102 15.69 -22.64 8.38
C TYR A 102 15.85 -22.19 9.84
N LEU A 103 14.80 -22.21 10.67
CA LEU A 103 14.88 -21.74 12.06
C LEU A 103 15.29 -22.84 13.07
N TRP A 104 14.99 -24.11 12.81
CA TRP A 104 15.19 -25.18 13.80
C TRP A 104 16.39 -26.11 13.53
N SER A 105 16.89 -26.20 12.29
CA SER A 105 18.03 -27.09 11.94
C SER A 105 19.43 -26.46 11.93
N GLY A 106 19.61 -25.20 12.36
CA GLY A 106 20.95 -24.62 12.57
C GLY A 106 21.83 -24.47 11.31
N ASN A 107 21.33 -24.76 10.12
CA ASN A 107 22.06 -24.63 8.85
C ASN A 107 21.78 -23.25 8.23
N LEU A 108 22.42 -22.20 8.77
CA LEU A 108 22.35 -20.84 8.24
C LEU A 108 23.21 -20.63 6.97
N ASP A 109 24.00 -21.64 6.57
CA ASP A 109 25.03 -21.52 5.54
C ASP A 109 24.78 -22.33 4.26
N GLU A 110 23.63 -23.01 4.13
CA GLU A 110 23.35 -23.79 2.92
C GLU A 110 22.86 -22.87 1.79
N LYS A 111 23.83 -22.43 0.98
CA LYS A 111 23.66 -21.55 -0.18
C LYS A 111 22.62 -22.06 -1.17
N SER A 112 21.82 -21.10 -1.62
CA SER A 112 20.95 -21.11 -2.81
C SER A 112 21.63 -21.62 -4.07
#